data_AF-A0A7C1Q4S6-F1
#
_entry.id   AF-A0A7C1Q4S6-F1
#
_cell.length_a   1.000
_cell.length_b   1.000
_cell.length_c   1.000
_cell.angle_alpha   90.00
_cell.angle_beta   90.00
_cell.angle_gamma   90.00
#
_symmetry.space_group_name_H-M   'P 1'
#
loop_
_entity.id
_entity.type
_entity.pdbx_description
1 polymer ?
#
loop_
_entity_poly.entity_id
_entity_poly.type
_entity_poly.pdbx_seq_one_letter_code
_entity_poly.pdbx_strand_id
1 'polypeptide(L)'
;MSKTPKFDKTLDVYFAQLELDIKSGQWRTCRFSKEKFYVRPEDINFYKKIRVPLPTLSPRERTRRKLAFTNAYNLFKVTSAFSGKSIIALYPPSTPYKIYEHKIWFGDEWDSMDYAVEYKDQKNFFEQYKELQHNVPRHNLYVDGTSVNCDYTNGARRSK
;
A
#
# COMPACT_ATOMS: atom_id res chain seq x y z
N MET A 1 0.80 -6.22 -24.67
CA MET A 1 -0.59 -6.61 -25.00
C MET A 1 -1.09 -7.53 -23.90
N SER A 2 -2.31 -7.33 -23.43
CA SER A 2 -2.90 -8.11 -22.32
C SER A 2 -3.07 -9.57 -22.75
N LYS A 3 -2.49 -10.53 -22.01
CA LYS A 3 -2.69 -11.97 -22.26
C LYS A 3 -4.07 -12.48 -21.81
N THR A 4 -4.96 -11.58 -21.35
CA THR A 4 -6.28 -11.94 -20.84
C THR A 4 -7.29 -12.01 -22.00
N PRO A 5 -7.77 -13.21 -22.40
CA PRO A 5 -8.38 -13.47 -23.71
C PRO A 5 -9.65 -12.65 -24.05
N LYS A 6 -10.26 -12.01 -23.06
CA LYS A 6 -11.50 -11.24 -23.20
C LYS A 6 -11.40 -9.81 -22.70
N PHE A 7 -10.29 -9.42 -22.07
CA PHE A 7 -10.20 -8.13 -21.38
C PHE A 7 -10.29 -6.96 -22.37
N ASP A 8 -9.52 -7.02 -23.45
CA ASP A 8 -9.46 -5.95 -24.43
C ASP A 8 -10.80 -5.74 -25.16
N LYS A 9 -11.47 -6.84 -25.57
CA LYS A 9 -12.80 -6.78 -26.20
C LYS A 9 -13.85 -6.19 -25.27
N THR A 10 -13.87 -6.62 -24.01
CA THR A 10 -14.82 -6.08 -23.01
C THR A 10 -14.55 -4.60 -22.74
N LEU A 11 -13.28 -4.18 -22.75
CA LEU A 11 -12.91 -2.80 -22.53
C LEU A 11 -13.33 -1.89 -23.71
N ASP A 12 -13.21 -2.39 -24.94
CA ASP A 12 -13.66 -1.66 -26.14
C ASP A 12 -15.18 -1.45 -26.10
N VAL A 13 -15.94 -2.50 -25.76
CA VAL A 13 -17.39 -2.40 -25.56
C VAL A 13 -17.73 -1.41 -24.44
N TYR A 14 -17.02 -1.47 -23.32
CA TYR A 14 -17.19 -0.54 -22.20
C TYR A 14 -16.99 0.92 -22.61
N PHE A 15 -15.95 1.24 -23.37
CA PHE A 15 -15.69 2.60 -23.82
C PHE A 15 -16.63 3.06 -24.93
N ALA A 16 -17.13 2.15 -25.78
CA ALA A 16 -18.13 2.46 -26.80
C ALA A 16 -19.49 2.81 -26.19
N GLN A 17 -19.83 2.21 -25.04
CA GLN A 17 -21.07 2.46 -24.30
C GLN A 17 -20.98 3.66 -23.34
N LEU A 18 -19.86 4.39 -23.34
CA LEU A 18 -19.62 5.46 -22.38
C LEU A 18 -20.37 6.74 -22.77
N GLU A 19 -21.41 7.09 -22.01
CA GLU A 19 -22.13 8.36 -22.15
C GLU A 19 -21.36 9.51 -21.50
N LEU A 20 -21.06 10.55 -22.28
CA LEU A 20 -20.34 11.75 -21.85
C LEU A 20 -21.28 12.96 -21.80
N ASP A 21 -20.96 13.91 -20.93
CA ASP A 21 -21.69 15.18 -20.83
C ASP A 21 -21.26 16.19 -21.91
N ILE A 22 -21.87 17.38 -21.88
CA ILE A 22 -21.61 18.49 -22.83
C ILE A 22 -20.13 18.90 -22.82
N LYS A 23 -19.42 18.70 -21.71
CA LYS A 23 -17.99 19.02 -21.55
C LYS A 23 -17.09 17.84 -21.88
N SER A 24 -17.62 16.75 -22.44
CA SER A 24 -16.90 15.50 -22.71
C SER A 24 -16.38 14.76 -21.46
N GLY A 25 -16.90 15.09 -20.27
CA GLY A 25 -16.62 14.39 -19.02
C GLY A 25 -17.76 13.46 -18.60
N GLN A 26 -17.66 12.89 -17.41
CA GLN A 26 -18.72 12.01 -16.89
C GLN A 26 -18.91 12.13 -15.38
N TRP A 27 -20.16 12.30 -14.95
CA TRP A 27 -20.54 12.17 -13.55
C TRP A 27 -20.68 10.71 -13.15
N ARG A 28 -20.04 10.31 -12.05
CA ARG A 28 -20.10 8.95 -11.51
C ARG A 28 -20.44 8.98 -10.03
N THR A 29 -21.10 7.92 -9.56
CA THR A 29 -21.41 7.74 -8.13
C THR A 29 -20.37 6.83 -7.51
N CYS A 30 -19.74 7.28 -6.41
CA CYS A 30 -18.77 6.48 -5.67
C CYS A 30 -19.45 5.24 -5.08
N ARG A 31 -18.90 4.05 -5.35
CA ARG A 31 -19.45 2.78 -4.84
C ARG A 31 -19.51 2.73 -3.30
N PHE A 32 -18.52 3.33 -2.64
CA PHE A 32 -18.35 3.32 -1.18
C PHE A 32 -19.09 4.46 -0.49
N SER A 33 -18.71 5.72 -0.75
CA SER A 33 -19.30 6.89 -0.07
C SER A 33 -20.65 7.33 -0.64
N LYS A 34 -21.09 6.79 -1.79
CA LYS A 34 -22.29 7.21 -2.54
C LYS A 34 -22.28 8.66 -3.03
N GLU A 35 -21.21 9.40 -2.78
CA GLU A 35 -21.03 10.76 -3.29
C GLU A 35 -20.83 10.75 -4.81
N LYS A 36 -21.39 11.75 -5.49
CA LYS A 36 -21.12 12.00 -6.91
C LYS A 36 -19.74 12.64 -7.06
N PHE A 37 -19.00 12.21 -8.07
CA PHE A 37 -17.73 12.82 -8.44
C PHE A 37 -17.62 12.91 -9.97
N TYR A 38 -16.90 13.92 -10.42
CA TYR A 38 -16.72 14.19 -11.84
C TYR A 38 -15.42 13.57 -12.35
N VAL A 39 -15.50 12.86 -13.47
CA VAL A 39 -14.33 12.39 -14.23
C VAL A 39 -14.14 13.36 -15.39
N ARG A 40 -13.00 14.05 -15.40
CA ARG A 40 -12.71 15.08 -16.40
C ARG A 40 -12.34 14.44 -17.75
N PRO A 41 -12.50 15.15 -18.87
CA PRO A 41 -12.16 14.62 -20.20
C PRO A 41 -10.72 14.14 -20.29
N GLU A 42 -9.78 14.86 -19.66
CA GLU A 42 -8.35 14.51 -19.66
C GLU A 42 -8.11 13.22 -18.90
N ASP A 43 -8.82 13.01 -17.79
CA ASP A 43 -8.76 11.77 -17.02
C ASP A 43 -9.32 10.61 -17.86
N ILE A 44 -10.44 10.80 -18.56
CA ILE A 44 -11.02 9.77 -19.45
C ILE A 44 -10.05 9.37 -20.55
N ASN A 45 -9.41 10.35 -21.21
CA ASN A 45 -8.41 10.10 -22.24
C ASN A 45 -7.19 9.36 -21.67
N PHE A 46 -6.77 9.70 -20.45
CA PHE A 46 -5.72 8.96 -19.75
C PHE A 46 -6.11 7.50 -19.48
N TYR A 47 -7.32 7.23 -18.96
CA TYR A 47 -7.82 5.87 -18.71
C TYR A 47 -7.91 5.03 -20.00
N LYS A 48 -8.36 5.64 -21.10
CA LYS A 48 -8.36 5.00 -22.43
C LYS A 48 -6.94 4.64 -22.87
N LYS A 49 -5.98 5.57 -22.73
CA LYS A 49 -4.57 5.37 -23.11
C LYS A 49 -3.91 4.21 -22.34
N ILE A 50 -4.17 4.11 -21.03
CA ILE A 50 -3.62 3.03 -20.20
C ILE A 50 -4.46 1.74 -20.22
N ARG A 51 -5.52 1.69 -21.03
CA ARG A 51 -6.41 0.53 -21.21
C ARG A 51 -7.03 0.03 -19.90
N VAL A 52 -7.62 0.91 -19.10
CA VAL A 52 -8.37 0.54 -17.88
C VAL A 52 -9.70 1.30 -17.78
N PRO A 53 -10.75 0.74 -17.14
CA PRO A 53 -12.04 1.43 -17.02
C PRO A 53 -11.97 2.66 -16.10
N LEU A 54 -12.97 3.53 -16.21
CA LEU A 54 -13.09 4.70 -15.34
C LEU A 54 -13.27 4.29 -13.86
N PRO A 55 -12.82 5.12 -12.91
CA PRO A 55 -12.87 4.80 -11.51
C PRO A 55 -14.30 4.57 -11.01
N THR A 56 -14.47 3.61 -10.11
CA THR A 56 -15.71 3.34 -9.36
C THR A 56 -15.74 4.01 -7.98
N LEU A 57 -14.62 4.61 -7.58
CA LEU A 57 -14.43 5.29 -6.30
C LEU A 57 -14.04 6.74 -6.56
N SER A 58 -14.53 7.64 -5.71
CA SER A 58 -14.14 9.05 -5.76
C SER A 58 -12.62 9.20 -5.54
N PRO A 59 -12.01 10.31 -5.98
CA PRO A 59 -10.59 10.57 -5.74
C PRO A 59 -10.20 10.41 -4.27
N ARG A 60 -11.01 10.94 -3.35
CA ARG A 60 -10.81 10.81 -1.89
C ARG A 60 -10.80 9.35 -1.43
N GLU A 61 -11.78 8.56 -1.85
CA GLU A 61 -11.88 7.14 -1.46
C GLU A 61 -10.75 6.28 -2.05
N ARG A 62 -10.28 6.61 -3.26
CA ARG A 62 -9.10 5.95 -3.84
C ARG A 62 -7.85 6.27 -3.03
N THR A 63 -7.66 7.53 -2.62
CA THR A 63 -6.54 7.93 -1.76
C THR A 63 -6.62 7.22 -0.40
N ARG A 64 -7.79 7.21 0.24
CA ARG A 64 -8.01 6.51 1.51
C ARG A 64 -7.67 5.03 1.40
N ARG A 65 -8.12 4.35 0.33
CA ARG A 65 -7.80 2.93 0.10
C ARG A 65 -6.31 2.70 -0.15
N LYS A 66 -5.65 3.58 -0.89
CA LYS A 66 -4.19 3.49 -1.14
C LYS A 66 -3.39 3.65 0.15
N LEU A 67 -3.84 4.54 1.04
CA LEU A 67 -3.16 4.87 2.29
C LEU A 67 -3.65 4.01 3.48
N ALA A 68 -4.56 3.06 3.26
CA ALA A 68 -5.18 2.28 4.34
C ALA A 68 -4.18 1.45 5.17
N PHE A 69 -3.03 1.14 4.59
CA PHE A 69 -1.97 0.34 5.22
C PHE A 69 -0.75 1.17 5.64
N THR A 70 -0.84 2.50 5.53
CA THR A 70 0.28 3.41 5.78
C THR A 70 -0.06 4.34 6.93
N ASN A 71 0.73 4.28 7.99
CA ASN A 71 0.79 5.36 8.97
C ASN A 71 1.87 6.35 8.53
N ALA A 72 1.48 7.58 8.24
CA ALA A 72 2.40 8.61 7.75
C ALA A 72 2.91 9.56 8.85
N TYR A 73 2.24 9.66 10.00
CA TYR A 73 2.48 10.75 10.96
C TYR A 73 2.39 10.36 12.43
N ASN A 74 1.75 9.25 12.81
CA ASN A 74 1.69 8.89 14.23
C ASN A 74 2.96 8.13 14.63
N LEU A 75 3.69 8.68 15.60
CA LEU A 75 4.90 8.09 16.15
C LEU A 75 4.62 7.62 17.57
N PHE A 76 5.12 6.42 17.90
CA PHE A 76 4.90 5.78 19.18
C PHE A 76 6.23 5.34 19.77
N LYS A 77 6.35 5.41 21.09
CA LYS A 77 7.45 4.80 21.82
C LYS A 77 7.14 3.30 22.00
N VAL A 78 8.00 2.45 21.48
CA VAL A 78 7.89 0.98 21.57
C VAL A 78 9.22 0.38 22.01
N THR A 79 9.22 -0.92 22.32
CA THR A 79 10.44 -1.68 22.60
C THR A 79 10.82 -2.48 21.37
N SER A 80 12.09 -2.41 20.95
CA SER A 80 12.61 -3.24 19.86
C SER A 80 12.48 -4.72 20.21
N ALA A 81 11.94 -5.51 19.30
CA ALA A 81 11.88 -6.96 19.43
C ALA A 81 13.23 -7.65 19.16
N PHE A 82 14.23 -6.91 18.66
CA PHE A 82 15.60 -7.43 18.46
C PHE A 82 16.50 -7.05 19.63
N SER A 83 16.68 -5.74 19.87
CA SER A 83 17.67 -5.23 20.83
C SER A 83 17.12 -5.04 22.25
N GLY A 84 15.79 -5.06 22.43
CA GLY A 84 15.14 -4.70 23.70
C GLY A 84 15.19 -3.21 24.05
N LYS A 85 15.76 -2.36 23.19
CA LYS A 85 15.87 -0.91 23.45
C LYS A 85 14.53 -0.21 23.24
N SER A 86 14.35 0.93 23.92
CA SER A 86 13.21 1.80 23.65
C SER A 86 13.46 2.65 22.41
N ILE A 87 12.56 2.57 21.44
CA ILE A 87 12.68 3.18 20.11
C ILE A 87 11.39 3.90 19.71
N ILE A 88 11.48 4.78 18.72
CA ILE A 88 10.31 5.41 18.09
C ILE A 88 9.90 4.60 16.87
N ALA A 89 8.60 4.30 16.71
CA ALA A 89 8.07 3.54 15.59
C ALA A 89 6.76 4.11 15.04
N LEU A 90 6.43 3.72 13.81
CA LEU A 90 5.15 3.99 13.14
C LEU A 90 4.02 3.05 13.58
N TYR A 91 4.29 2.16 14.53
CA TYR A 91 3.35 1.16 15.00
C TYR A 91 3.00 1.44 16.47
N PRO A 92 1.72 1.38 16.85
CA PRO A 92 1.33 1.54 18.24
C PRO A 92 1.90 0.40 19.10
N PRO A 93 2.08 0.59 20.42
CA PRO A 93 2.59 -0.46 21.31
C PRO A 93 1.72 -1.73 21.34
N SER A 94 0.43 -1.62 21.02
CA SER A 94 -0.51 -2.73 20.92
C SER A 94 -0.43 -3.51 19.60
N THR A 95 0.51 -3.16 18.72
CA THR A 95 0.70 -3.83 17.44
C THR A 95 1.06 -5.31 17.63
N PRO A 96 0.50 -6.24 16.82
CA PRO A 96 0.87 -7.65 16.87
C PRO A 96 2.22 -7.94 16.16
N TYR A 97 2.79 -6.96 15.49
CA TYR A 97 4.01 -7.10 14.68
C TYR A 97 5.27 -6.92 15.53
N LYS A 98 6.30 -7.73 15.26
CA LYS A 98 7.65 -7.53 15.81
C LYS A 98 8.29 -6.32 15.14
N ILE A 99 8.80 -5.37 15.91
CA ILE A 99 9.38 -4.13 15.38
C ILE A 99 10.87 -4.10 15.66
N TYR A 100 11.67 -3.91 14.61
CA TYR A 100 13.13 -3.75 14.66
C TYR A 100 13.51 -2.29 14.34
N GLU A 101 14.66 -1.84 14.83
CA GLU A 101 15.27 -0.61 14.38
C GLU A 101 15.55 -0.66 12.88
N HIS A 102 15.31 0.43 12.16
CA HIS A 102 15.61 0.52 10.73
C HIS A 102 17.09 0.19 10.43
N LYS A 103 18.03 0.58 11.30
CA LYS A 103 19.45 0.25 11.15
C LYS A 103 19.72 -1.27 11.17
N ILE A 104 19.07 -1.98 12.10
CA ILE A 104 19.17 -3.45 12.21
C ILE A 104 18.45 -4.10 11.03
N TRP A 105 17.25 -3.61 10.70
CA TRP A 105 16.44 -4.12 9.60
C TRP A 105 17.16 -4.08 8.24
N PHE A 106 17.88 -2.99 7.97
CA PHE A 106 18.69 -2.83 6.76
C PHE A 106 20.15 -3.30 6.90
N GLY A 107 20.54 -3.77 8.08
CA GLY A 107 21.87 -4.31 8.35
C GLY A 107 21.92 -5.82 8.20
N ASP A 108 23.08 -6.38 8.54
CA ASP A 108 23.38 -7.82 8.39
C ASP A 108 23.19 -8.61 9.70
N GLU A 109 22.56 -8.00 10.71
CA GLU A 109 22.40 -8.58 12.05
C GLU A 109 21.27 -9.62 12.14
N TRP A 110 20.43 -9.74 11.10
CA TRP A 110 19.32 -10.69 11.04
C TRP A 110 19.13 -11.18 9.60
N ASP A 111 18.61 -12.40 9.41
CA ASP A 111 18.31 -12.95 8.09
C ASP A 111 16.79 -13.08 7.87
N SER A 112 16.31 -12.52 6.77
CA SER A 112 14.92 -12.68 6.32
C SER A 112 14.52 -14.13 6.05
N MET A 113 15.49 -14.98 5.67
CA MET A 113 15.27 -16.38 5.36
C MET A 113 14.96 -17.22 6.60
N ASP A 114 15.38 -16.79 7.79
CA ASP A 114 15.07 -17.45 9.07
C ASP A 114 13.56 -17.46 9.37
N TYR A 115 12.78 -16.60 8.71
CA TYR A 115 11.33 -16.47 8.89
C TYR A 115 10.54 -17.16 7.78
N ALA A 116 11.20 -17.95 6.93
CA ALA A 116 10.53 -18.73 5.89
C ALA A 116 9.52 -19.71 6.51
N VAL A 117 8.36 -19.82 5.87
CA VAL A 117 7.29 -20.75 6.27
C VAL A 117 6.90 -21.57 5.05
N GLU A 118 6.82 -22.89 5.21
CA GLU A 118 6.33 -23.78 4.16
C GLU A 118 4.85 -23.53 3.87
N TYR A 119 4.52 -23.36 2.59
CA TYR A 119 3.14 -23.19 2.15
C TYR A 119 2.37 -24.50 2.24
N LYS A 120 1.17 -24.45 2.82
CA LYS A 120 0.27 -25.60 3.00
C LYS A 120 -1.01 -25.39 2.19
N ASP A 121 -1.17 -26.16 1.12
CA ASP A 121 -2.35 -26.10 0.23
C ASP A 121 -3.69 -26.32 0.96
N GLN A 122 -3.67 -27.10 2.05
CA GLN A 122 -4.86 -27.43 2.83
C GLN A 122 -5.35 -26.28 3.74
N LYS A 123 -4.54 -25.23 3.93
CA LYS A 123 -4.89 -24.08 4.79
C LYS A 123 -5.30 -22.87 3.96
N ASN A 124 -6.13 -22.00 4.54
CA ASN A 124 -6.50 -20.74 3.89
C ASN A 124 -5.25 -19.87 3.66
N PHE A 125 -5.09 -19.36 2.44
CA PHE A 125 -3.95 -18.51 2.08
C PHE A 125 -3.82 -17.27 2.97
N PHE A 126 -4.92 -16.58 3.29
CA PHE A 126 -4.87 -15.34 4.05
C PHE A 126 -4.54 -15.58 5.53
N GLU A 127 -4.87 -16.75 6.07
CA GLU A 127 -4.45 -17.15 7.42
C GLU A 127 -2.95 -17.38 7.46
N GLN A 128 -2.40 -18.16 6.52
CA GLN A 128 -0.96 -18.40 6.40
C GLN A 128 -0.19 -17.11 6.16
N TYR A 129 -0.72 -16.22 5.31
CA TYR A 129 -0.13 -14.91 5.06
C TYR A 129 -0.16 -14.02 6.31
N LYS A 130 -1.23 -14.06 7.10
CA LYS A 130 -1.32 -13.33 8.37
C LYS A 130 -0.31 -13.86 9.39
N GLU A 131 -0.18 -15.18 9.51
CA GLU A 131 0.83 -15.82 10.37
C GLU A 131 2.25 -15.38 9.98
N LEU A 132 2.57 -15.41 8.69
CA LEU A 132 3.84 -14.91 8.17
C LEU A 132 4.06 -13.43 8.51
N GLN A 133 3.04 -12.59 8.28
CA GLN A 133 3.11 -11.15 8.57
C GLN A 133 3.33 -10.85 10.06
N HIS A 134 2.83 -11.69 10.98
CA HIS A 134 3.10 -11.55 12.41
C HIS A 134 4.49 -12.05 12.81
N ASN A 135 5.02 -13.04 12.08
CA ASN A 135 6.32 -13.61 12.38
C ASN A 135 7.47 -12.72 11.90
N VAL A 136 7.39 -12.24 10.65
CA VAL A 136 8.43 -11.42 10.02
C VAL A 136 8.47 -10.03 10.68
N PRO A 137 9.65 -9.53 11.09
CA PRO A 137 9.76 -8.21 11.69
C PRO A 137 9.45 -7.09 10.70
N ARG A 138 9.21 -5.88 11.23
CA ARG A 138 9.05 -4.65 10.46
C ARG A 138 10.01 -3.59 10.98
N HIS A 139 10.59 -2.78 10.10
CA HIS A 139 11.36 -1.62 10.55
C HIS A 139 10.47 -0.60 11.28
N ASN A 140 11.03 0.08 12.27
CA ASN A 140 10.31 1.06 13.08
C ASN A 140 9.89 2.32 12.30
N LEU A 141 10.74 2.81 11.39
CA LEU A 141 10.59 4.10 10.69
C LEU A 141 10.86 3.93 9.19
N TYR A 142 10.30 4.82 8.36
CA TYR A 142 10.65 4.89 6.93
C TYR A 142 11.96 5.67 6.74
N VAL A 143 13.07 5.09 7.18
CA VAL A 143 14.43 5.61 7.00
C VAL A 143 15.26 4.51 6.38
N ASP A 144 16.03 4.84 5.35
CA ASP A 144 16.90 3.86 4.70
C ASP A 144 18.18 3.59 5.51
N GLY A 145 18.81 2.44 5.29
CA GLY A 145 20.04 2.05 5.99
C GLY A 145 21.24 2.96 5.75
N THR A 146 21.19 3.86 4.76
CA THR A 146 22.31 4.78 4.47
C THR A 146 22.26 6.08 5.25
N SER A 147 21.16 6.37 5.94
CA SER A 147 20.98 7.63 6.67
C SER A 147 21.72 7.62 8.02
N VAL A 148 22.45 8.69 8.31
CA VAL A 148 23.25 8.84 9.53
C VAL A 148 22.51 9.71 10.55
N ASN A 149 22.61 9.39 11.84
CA ASN A 149 22.00 10.15 12.96
C ASN A 149 20.48 10.40 12.84
N CYS A 150 19.75 9.49 12.17
CA CYS A 150 18.31 9.62 11.89
C CYS A 150 17.40 8.81 12.84
N ASP A 151 17.81 8.60 14.09
CA ASP A 151 17.07 7.77 15.05
C ASP A 151 15.67 8.30 15.40
N TYR A 152 15.42 9.58 15.16
CA TYR A 152 14.16 10.27 15.44
C TYR A 152 13.50 10.86 14.18
N THR A 153 13.99 10.50 12.99
CA THR A 153 13.50 11.03 11.71
C THR A 153 12.61 9.99 11.04
N ASN A 154 11.50 10.41 10.42
CA ASN A 154 10.65 9.52 9.63
C ASN A 154 10.51 10.06 8.20
N GLY A 155 10.55 9.18 7.20
CA GLY A 155 10.39 9.56 5.80
C GLY A 155 11.62 10.21 5.18
N ALA A 156 12.80 10.02 5.76
CA ALA A 156 14.07 10.50 5.22
C ALA A 156 14.79 9.41 4.44
N ARG A 157 15.58 9.81 3.45
CA ARG A 157 16.46 8.91 2.70
C ARG A 157 17.79 9.58 2.41
N ARG A 158 18.90 8.85 2.57
CA ARG A 158 20.26 9.32 2.30
C ARG A 158 20.58 10.65 3.03
N SER A 159 20.10 10.80 4.26
CA SER A 159 20.39 11.96 5.08
C SER A 159 21.79 11.83 5.67
N LYS A 160 22.61 12.87 5.51
CA LYS A 160 23.99 12.93 6.01
C LYS A 160 24.08 13.84 7.22
#